data_AF-A0A9D8J2W3-F1
#
_entry.id   AF-A0A9D8J2W3-F1
#
_cell.length_a   1.000
_cell.length_b   1.000
_cell.length_c   1.000
_cell.angle_alpha   90.00
_cell.angle_beta   90.00
_cell.angle_gamma   90.00
#
_symmetry.space_group_name_H-M   'P 1'
#
loop_
_entity.id
_entity.type
_entity.pdbx_description
1 polymer ?
#
loop_
_entity_poly.entity_id
_entity_poly.type
_entity_poly.pdbx_seq_one_letter_code
_entity_poly.pdbx_strand_id
1 'polypeptide(L)'
;NSAQAFLARSRAIYAAAEEHGLTPYRLYFNGTVADSGGGGQITLGGASPGASPFFVAQDLLPRLIRYVQGHPSLSYLFAHDFVGGSGQSVRTDERGDDAFRELRLALTLLGREAEPTPEVVWRSLAPFLTDAVGNSHRSELNIEKLWNPFLPGRGQLGLVEFRAFRMQHTPERAVALVCLLRAVAAMLMHRDPPCSLEPWGEALHDRFALPFCLEGDLFTVLQELATANLVLAKPIIDELCRDEFRDQAECVFHGVRLRLRRGLEFWPLLGDAGSQEGETSRLVDSSTQRLELTLVPEPGAEAAFAGWQVSVDGVVLPFQDTERDGCPAKVMGVRYRSFVPWQGLHPTLGARDGLRFFLHHAAIDEICELTWHEWRPAKGPYAGLPRDRAEARERRAERLVTRRLDAGELPAPRPAPDGSLTPWCLDLRWLGG
;
A
#
# COMPACT_ATOMS: atom_id res chain seq x y z
N ASN A 1 16.21 -2.64 25.03
CA ASN A 1 14.92 -1.95 24.80
C ASN A 1 13.81 -2.93 24.44
N SER A 2 12.89 -3.18 25.37
CA SER A 2 11.71 -4.03 25.17
C SER A 2 10.62 -3.29 24.37
N ALA A 3 9.67 -4.03 23.78
CA ALA A 3 8.51 -3.46 23.09
C ALA A 3 7.65 -2.59 24.04
N GLN A 4 7.52 -2.99 25.31
CA GLN A 4 6.80 -2.24 26.33
C GLN A 4 7.41 -0.85 26.58
N ALA A 5 8.75 -0.77 26.68
CA ALA A 5 9.43 0.51 26.88
C ALA A 5 9.25 1.44 25.66
N PHE A 6 9.29 0.88 24.44
CA PHE A 6 9.01 1.63 23.23
C PHE A 6 7.57 2.14 23.19
N LEU A 7 6.58 1.31 23.55
CA LEU A 7 5.17 1.70 23.63
C LEU A 7 4.94 2.82 24.64
N ALA A 8 5.52 2.71 25.84
CA ALA A 8 5.39 3.74 26.87
C ALA A 8 5.92 5.10 26.37
N ARG A 9 7.09 5.10 25.70
CA ARG A 9 7.66 6.31 25.12
C ARG A 9 6.80 6.86 23.97
N SER A 10 6.32 6.00 23.07
CA SER A 10 5.44 6.42 21.98
C SER A 10 4.16 7.04 22.52
N ARG A 11 3.50 6.44 23.51
CA ARG A 11 2.30 7.00 24.14
C ARG A 11 2.55 8.39 24.72
N ALA A 12 3.68 8.58 25.42
CA ALA A 12 4.04 9.90 25.96
C ALA A 12 4.25 10.95 24.87
N ILE A 13 4.89 10.59 23.75
CA ILE A 13 5.10 11.50 22.61
C ILE A 13 3.76 11.87 21.95
N TYR A 14 2.87 10.89 21.73
CA TYR A 14 1.57 11.14 21.12
C TYR A 14 0.69 12.01 22.01
N ALA A 15 0.66 11.74 23.32
CA ALA A 15 -0.08 12.55 24.29
C ALA A 15 0.44 14.01 24.32
N ALA A 16 1.77 14.20 24.36
CA ALA A 16 2.37 15.54 24.32
C ALA A 16 2.05 16.29 23.02
N ALA A 17 1.98 15.59 21.88
CA ALA A 17 1.57 16.20 20.61
C ALA A 17 0.08 16.64 20.65
N GLU A 18 -0.79 15.77 21.18
CA GLU A 18 -2.22 16.04 21.33
C GLU A 18 -2.51 17.21 22.26
N GLU A 19 -1.77 17.36 23.37
CA GLU A 19 -1.85 18.52 24.28
C GLU A 19 -1.57 19.86 23.58
N HIS A 20 -0.85 19.83 22.46
CA HIS A 20 -0.57 21.00 21.62
C HIS A 20 -1.44 21.08 20.35
N GLY A 21 -2.49 20.26 20.26
CA GLY A 21 -3.40 20.24 19.11
C GLY A 21 -2.80 19.64 17.84
N LEU A 22 -1.71 18.86 17.95
CA LEU A 22 -1.10 18.16 16.84
C LEU A 22 -1.65 16.74 16.72
N THR A 23 -1.93 16.32 15.49
CA THR A 23 -2.42 14.96 15.19
C THR A 23 -1.45 14.21 14.26
N PRO A 24 -1.34 12.87 14.38
CA PRO A 24 -0.50 12.07 13.49
C PRO A 24 -1.14 11.79 12.12
N TYR A 25 -2.25 12.46 11.81
CA TYR A 25 -3.05 12.27 10.60
C TYR A 25 -3.62 13.58 10.07
N ARG A 26 -4.01 13.56 8.80
CA ARG A 26 -4.78 14.61 8.13
C ARG A 26 -6.14 14.07 7.72
N LEU A 27 -7.16 14.93 7.78
CA LEU A 27 -8.50 14.64 7.31
C LEU A 27 -8.78 15.49 6.07
N TYR A 28 -9.19 14.87 4.98
CA TYR A 28 -9.62 15.56 3.78
C TYR A 28 -11.12 15.89 3.82
N PHE A 29 -11.55 16.83 2.96
CA PHE A 29 -12.93 17.32 2.90
C PHE A 29 -13.96 16.20 2.75
N ASN A 30 -13.68 15.16 1.96
CA ASN A 30 -14.58 14.03 1.74
C ASN A 30 -14.49 12.93 2.80
N GLY A 31 -13.79 13.19 3.91
CA GLY A 31 -13.60 12.24 4.99
C GLY A 31 -12.45 11.26 4.78
N THR A 32 -11.71 11.31 3.68
CA THR A 32 -10.49 10.51 3.51
C THR A 32 -9.46 10.86 4.59
N VAL A 33 -8.78 9.85 5.13
CA VAL A 33 -7.72 10.00 6.14
C VAL A 33 -6.37 9.69 5.50
N ALA A 34 -5.39 10.56 5.74
CA ALA A 34 -4.01 10.44 5.28
C ALA A 34 -3.02 10.62 6.45
N ASP A 35 -1.72 10.41 6.20
CA ASP A 35 -0.69 10.75 7.20
C ASP A 35 -0.59 12.25 7.44
N SER A 36 0.16 12.61 8.48
CA SER A 36 0.60 13.97 8.76
C SER A 36 1.52 14.57 7.69
N GLY A 37 1.90 13.83 6.63
CA GLY A 37 2.75 14.29 5.52
C GLY A 37 4.26 14.11 5.72
N GLY A 38 4.76 13.68 6.88
CA GLY A 38 6.18 13.43 7.09
C GLY A 38 6.54 12.77 8.41
N GLY A 39 7.70 12.10 8.44
CA GLY A 39 8.26 11.49 9.65
C GLY A 39 7.70 10.11 9.99
N GLY A 40 8.09 9.62 11.16
CA GLY A 40 7.64 8.31 11.68
C GLY A 40 8.35 7.10 11.09
N GLN A 41 9.39 7.30 10.26
CA GLN A 41 10.22 6.21 9.75
C GLN A 41 10.82 5.40 10.90
N ILE A 42 10.85 4.08 10.72
CA ILE A 42 11.47 3.18 11.69
C ILE A 42 12.94 3.02 11.29
N THR A 43 13.84 3.10 12.24
CA THR A 43 15.27 2.88 12.02
C THR A 43 15.74 1.72 12.88
N LEU A 44 16.49 0.80 12.27
CA LEU A 44 17.16 -0.30 12.98
C LEU A 44 18.68 -0.06 13.00
N GLY A 45 19.30 -0.43 14.11
CA GLY A 45 20.73 -0.25 14.34
C GLY A 45 21.18 -0.83 15.68
N GLY A 46 22.47 -0.68 15.97
CA GLY A 46 23.10 -1.12 17.22
C GLY A 46 23.19 0.00 18.27
N ALA A 47 23.72 -0.34 19.45
CA ALA A 47 24.05 0.65 20.49
C ALA A 47 25.21 1.59 20.08
N SER A 48 26.02 1.16 19.12
CA SER A 48 27.06 1.93 18.43
C SER A 48 27.09 1.54 16.95
N PRO A 49 27.73 2.33 16.07
CA PRO A 49 27.82 2.00 14.65
C PRO A 49 28.40 0.61 14.40
N GLY A 50 29.49 0.26 15.09
CA GLY A 50 30.13 -1.06 14.97
C GLY A 50 29.32 -2.22 15.55
N ALA A 51 28.38 -1.95 16.46
CA ALA A 51 27.47 -2.95 17.01
C ALA A 51 26.18 -3.12 16.18
N SER A 52 26.12 -2.52 14.99
CA SER A 52 24.95 -2.63 14.12
C SER A 52 24.69 -4.08 13.70
N PRO A 53 23.43 -4.57 13.75
CA PRO A 53 23.08 -5.91 13.28
C PRO A 53 23.50 -6.14 11.81
N PHE A 54 23.56 -5.07 11.01
CA PHE A 54 23.95 -5.11 9.60
C PHE A 54 25.46 -5.29 9.38
N PHE A 55 26.29 -5.18 10.42
CA PHE A 55 27.73 -5.48 10.35
C PHE A 55 28.11 -6.73 11.13
N VAL A 56 27.44 -7.01 12.25
CA VAL A 56 27.71 -8.24 13.03
C VAL A 56 27.07 -9.48 12.40
N ALA A 57 25.99 -9.33 11.64
CA ALA A 57 25.40 -10.37 10.81
C ALA A 57 25.39 -9.88 9.35
N GLN A 58 26.52 -10.09 8.66
CA GLN A 58 26.79 -9.50 7.35
C GLN A 58 25.76 -9.89 6.27
N ASP A 59 25.16 -11.07 6.38
CA ASP A 59 24.11 -11.52 5.46
C ASP A 59 22.76 -10.81 5.65
N LEU A 60 22.55 -10.12 6.79
CA LEU A 60 21.26 -9.55 7.15
C LEU A 60 20.78 -8.53 6.12
N LEU A 61 21.63 -7.59 5.70
CA LEU A 61 21.21 -6.55 4.76
C LEU A 61 20.89 -7.12 3.37
N PRO A 62 21.75 -7.98 2.74
CA PRO A 62 21.40 -8.66 1.51
C PRO A 62 20.10 -9.48 1.59
N ARG A 63 19.90 -10.22 2.68
CA ARG A 63 18.67 -10.99 2.92
C ARG A 63 17.46 -10.08 3.09
N LEU A 64 17.60 -8.98 3.83
CA LEU A 64 16.53 -8.00 4.03
C LEU A 64 16.09 -7.37 2.73
N ILE A 65 17.03 -6.99 1.85
CA ILE A 65 16.70 -6.43 0.53
C ILE A 65 15.91 -7.44 -0.29
N ARG A 66 16.36 -8.70 -0.37
CA ARG A 66 15.62 -9.77 -1.06
C ARG A 66 14.23 -9.94 -0.47
N TYR A 67 14.14 -10.00 0.85
CA TYR A 67 12.90 -10.27 1.58
C TYR A 67 11.85 -9.16 1.39
N VAL A 68 12.24 -7.89 1.54
CA VAL A 68 11.33 -6.76 1.31
C VAL A 68 10.92 -6.68 -0.17
N GLN A 69 11.82 -7.00 -1.10
CA GLN A 69 11.49 -7.06 -2.52
C GLN A 69 10.52 -8.23 -2.83
N GLY A 70 10.67 -9.38 -2.18
CA GLY A 70 9.74 -10.50 -2.33
C GLY A 70 8.42 -10.36 -1.56
N HIS A 71 8.28 -9.37 -0.68
CA HIS A 71 7.05 -9.13 0.08
C HIS A 71 6.57 -7.69 -0.07
N PRO A 72 5.83 -7.35 -1.16
CA PRO A 72 5.30 -6.01 -1.40
C PRO A 72 4.48 -5.44 -0.24
N SER A 73 3.90 -6.27 0.64
CA SER A 73 3.24 -5.81 1.87
C SER A 73 4.17 -4.98 2.76
N LEU A 74 5.45 -5.31 2.85
CA LEU A 74 6.44 -4.57 3.65
C LEU A 74 6.78 -3.20 3.05
N SER A 75 6.48 -2.98 1.77
CA SER A 75 6.68 -1.69 1.08
C SER A 75 5.40 -0.86 1.00
N TYR A 76 4.25 -1.51 0.85
CA TYR A 76 3.01 -0.85 0.43
C TYR A 76 1.89 -0.88 1.48
N LEU A 77 1.76 -1.97 2.26
CA LEU A 77 0.63 -2.14 3.17
C LEU A 77 0.59 -1.07 4.26
N PHE A 78 1.76 -0.67 4.75
CA PHE A 78 1.93 0.33 5.81
C PHE A 78 2.38 1.70 5.29
N ALA A 79 2.51 1.83 3.97
CA ALA A 79 2.72 3.11 3.30
C ALA A 79 1.39 3.87 3.17
N HIS A 80 1.49 5.16 2.89
CA HIS A 80 0.33 6.03 2.70
C HIS A 80 -0.01 6.19 1.22
N ASP A 81 -0.94 7.10 0.91
CA ASP A 81 -1.62 7.21 -0.39
C ASP A 81 -0.70 7.38 -1.62
N PHE A 82 0.59 7.73 -1.43
CA PHE A 82 1.55 7.91 -2.51
C PHE A 82 2.72 6.91 -2.46
N VAL A 83 2.54 5.79 -3.16
CA VAL A 83 3.55 4.76 -3.44
C VAL A 83 3.98 4.82 -4.91
N GLY A 84 4.94 3.99 -5.32
CA GLY A 84 5.43 3.98 -6.70
C GLY A 84 6.88 4.44 -6.85
N GLY A 85 7.44 4.24 -8.04
CA GLY A 85 8.75 4.79 -8.44
C GLY A 85 8.82 6.33 -8.40
N SER A 86 7.67 6.98 -8.36
CA SER A 86 7.51 8.42 -8.18
C SER A 86 7.36 8.83 -6.70
N GLY A 87 7.21 7.87 -5.78
CA GLY A 87 6.86 8.03 -4.37
C GLY A 87 8.01 8.45 -3.44
N GLN A 88 7.79 8.32 -2.13
CA GLN A 88 8.76 8.67 -1.06
C GLN A 88 9.46 7.45 -0.43
N SER A 89 9.10 6.26 -0.90
CA SER A 89 9.59 4.95 -0.46
C SER A 89 9.67 4.01 -1.67
N VAL A 90 10.43 4.44 -2.67
CA VAL A 90 10.64 3.77 -3.96
C VAL A 90 11.33 2.44 -3.74
N ARG A 91 10.75 1.38 -4.30
CA ARG A 91 11.37 0.06 -4.37
C ARG A 91 12.40 0.01 -5.49
N THR A 92 13.34 -0.93 -5.38
CA THR A 92 14.38 -1.09 -6.41
C THR A 92 13.81 -1.55 -7.76
N ASP A 93 12.85 -2.47 -7.75
CA ASP A 93 12.18 -2.99 -8.96
C ASP A 93 11.34 -1.92 -9.70
N GLU A 94 11.04 -0.78 -9.07
CA GLU A 94 10.35 0.35 -9.70
C GLU A 94 11.28 1.31 -10.48
N ARG A 95 12.59 1.05 -10.46
CA ARG A 95 13.59 1.83 -11.20
C ARG A 95 13.86 1.27 -12.61
N GLY A 96 13.23 0.15 -12.93
CA GLY A 96 13.39 -0.56 -14.20
C GLY A 96 14.25 -1.81 -14.11
N ASP A 97 14.08 -2.68 -15.10
CA ASP A 97 14.62 -4.04 -15.12
C ASP A 97 16.16 -4.10 -15.08
N ASP A 98 16.84 -3.14 -15.70
CA ASP A 98 18.30 -3.08 -15.69
C ASP A 98 18.87 -2.84 -14.28
N ALA A 99 18.30 -1.89 -13.53
CA ALA A 99 18.73 -1.62 -12.16
C ALA A 99 18.47 -2.84 -11.25
N PHE A 100 17.34 -3.53 -11.45
CA PHE A 100 16.99 -4.72 -10.69
C PHE A 100 17.92 -5.92 -11.01
N ARG A 101 18.28 -6.11 -12.28
CA ARG A 101 19.24 -7.12 -12.72
C ARG A 101 20.63 -6.87 -12.16
N GLU A 102 21.10 -5.62 -12.19
CA GLU A 102 22.40 -5.25 -11.63
C GLU A 102 22.43 -5.37 -10.10
N LEU A 103 21.33 -5.05 -9.39
CA LEU A 103 21.23 -5.34 -7.95
C LEU A 103 21.39 -6.84 -7.67
N ARG A 104 20.77 -7.71 -8.48
CA ARG A 104 20.91 -9.17 -8.34
C ARG A 104 22.36 -9.63 -8.48
N LEU A 105 23.09 -9.05 -9.44
CA LEU A 105 24.52 -9.30 -9.58
C LEU A 105 25.29 -8.77 -8.36
N ALA A 106 25.00 -7.55 -7.90
CA ALA A 106 25.65 -6.96 -6.73
C ALA A 106 25.47 -7.80 -5.46
N LEU A 107 24.27 -8.30 -5.19
CA LEU A 107 24.00 -9.22 -4.08
C LEU A 107 24.75 -10.54 -4.24
N THR A 108 24.83 -11.07 -5.46
CA THR A 108 25.58 -12.31 -5.76
C THR A 108 27.07 -12.13 -5.52
N LEU A 109 27.64 -10.99 -5.94
CA LEU A 109 29.06 -10.68 -5.74
C LEU A 109 29.37 -10.44 -4.27
N LEU A 110 28.51 -9.69 -3.57
CA LEU A 110 28.68 -9.42 -2.14
C LEU A 110 28.62 -10.71 -1.32
N GLY A 111 27.77 -11.68 -1.68
CA GLY A 111 27.71 -12.99 -1.03
C GLY A 111 28.93 -13.90 -1.27
N ARG A 112 29.86 -13.52 -2.16
CA ARG A 112 31.15 -14.22 -2.35
C ARG A 112 32.26 -13.65 -1.47
N GLU A 113 32.07 -12.44 -0.94
CA GLU A 113 33.00 -11.82 -0.02
C GLU A 113 32.85 -12.45 1.36
N ALA A 114 33.94 -13.00 1.91
CA ALA A 114 33.88 -13.68 3.20
C ALA A 114 33.67 -12.71 4.37
N GLU A 115 34.27 -11.52 4.30
CA GLU A 115 34.20 -10.49 5.34
C GLU A 115 34.18 -9.08 4.71
N PRO A 116 33.10 -8.70 4.00
CA PRO A 116 33.05 -7.38 3.37
C PRO A 116 33.09 -6.28 4.42
N THR A 117 33.93 -5.27 4.19
CA THR A 117 33.98 -4.10 5.08
C THR A 117 32.67 -3.31 5.01
N PRO A 118 32.31 -2.52 6.06
CA PRO A 118 31.13 -1.65 6.01
C PRO A 118 31.05 -0.75 4.78
N GLU A 119 32.21 -0.28 4.30
CA GLU A 119 32.30 0.52 3.08
C GLU A 119 32.01 -0.28 1.82
N VAL A 120 32.49 -1.52 1.71
CA VAL A 120 32.18 -2.41 0.58
C VAL A 120 30.68 -2.73 0.55
N VAL A 121 30.09 -3.09 1.69
CA VAL A 121 28.64 -3.34 1.80
C VAL A 121 27.84 -2.13 1.33
N TRP A 122 28.18 -0.94 1.83
CA TRP A 122 27.45 0.28 1.46
C TRP A 122 27.64 0.63 -0.03
N ARG A 123 28.87 0.65 -0.55
CA ARG A 123 29.14 0.99 -1.97
C ARG A 123 28.48 0.00 -2.94
N SER A 124 28.39 -1.28 -2.59
CA SER A 124 27.76 -2.30 -3.43
C SER A 124 26.24 -2.17 -3.50
N LEU A 125 25.58 -1.55 -2.51
CA LEU A 125 24.12 -1.54 -2.42
C LEU A 125 23.51 -0.13 -2.59
N ALA A 126 24.20 0.91 -2.14
CA ALA A 126 23.69 2.29 -2.14
C ALA A 126 23.24 2.79 -3.53
N PRO A 127 23.94 2.48 -4.65
CA PRO A 127 23.49 2.91 -5.98
C PRO A 127 22.12 2.36 -6.37
N PHE A 128 21.70 1.23 -5.82
CA PHE A 128 20.45 0.54 -6.13
C PHE A 128 19.28 1.02 -5.26
N LEU A 129 19.56 1.43 -4.03
CA LEU A 129 18.59 1.88 -3.04
C LEU A 129 18.34 3.39 -3.13
N THR A 130 17.76 3.82 -4.25
CA THR A 130 17.45 5.22 -4.58
C THR A 130 16.17 5.34 -5.42
N ASP A 131 15.70 6.56 -5.74
CA ASP A 131 14.67 6.75 -6.76
C ASP A 131 15.25 6.75 -8.19
N ALA A 132 14.40 7.00 -9.20
CA ALA A 132 14.80 7.05 -10.60
C ALA A 132 15.88 8.11 -10.94
N VAL A 133 16.09 9.13 -10.09
CA VAL A 133 17.13 10.15 -10.29
C VAL A 133 18.32 9.98 -9.34
N GLY A 134 18.39 8.87 -8.60
CA GLY A 134 19.50 8.58 -7.69
C GLY A 134 19.36 9.18 -6.29
N ASN A 135 18.17 9.62 -5.87
CA ASN A 135 17.94 10.13 -4.52
C ASN A 135 17.69 9.00 -3.52
N SER A 136 18.69 8.70 -2.68
CA SER A 136 18.61 7.71 -1.60
C SER A 136 17.63 8.05 -0.49
N HIS A 137 17.36 9.34 -0.24
CA HIS A 137 16.31 9.76 0.70
C HIS A 137 14.89 9.35 0.28
N ARG A 138 14.70 8.76 -0.89
CA ARG A 138 13.38 8.30 -1.36
C ARG A 138 13.29 6.78 -1.51
N SER A 139 14.33 6.03 -1.16
CA SER A 139 14.28 4.58 -1.17
C SER A 139 13.44 4.03 -0.02
N GLU A 140 12.73 2.92 -0.24
CA GLU A 140 12.04 2.19 0.83
C GLU A 140 12.99 1.72 1.96
N LEU A 141 14.23 1.38 1.61
CA LEU A 141 15.29 0.95 2.51
C LEU A 141 16.47 1.91 2.35
N ASN A 142 16.51 2.93 3.20
CA ASN A 142 17.56 3.93 3.16
C ASN A 142 18.76 3.49 4.01
N ILE A 143 19.92 3.41 3.35
CA ILE A 143 21.21 3.05 3.98
C ILE A 143 22.20 4.21 4.02
N GLU A 144 21.75 5.46 3.87
CA GLU A 144 22.66 6.62 3.90
C GLU A 144 23.32 6.80 5.26
N LYS A 145 22.62 6.41 6.33
CA LYS A 145 23.11 6.46 7.71
C LYS A 145 23.84 5.18 8.12
N LEU A 146 24.00 4.22 7.21
CA LEU A 146 24.68 2.95 7.48
C LEU A 146 26.19 3.18 7.50
N TRP A 147 26.78 3.52 6.34
CA TRP A 147 28.22 3.76 6.19
C TRP A 147 28.57 4.68 5.00
N ASN A 148 27.84 5.78 4.81
CA ASN A 148 28.13 6.76 3.76
C ASN A 148 29.24 7.75 4.19
N PRO A 149 30.45 7.71 3.60
CA PRO A 149 31.53 8.63 3.97
C PRO A 149 31.30 10.07 3.48
N PHE A 150 30.40 10.26 2.52
CA PHE A 150 30.09 11.56 1.91
C PHE A 150 28.99 12.32 2.63
N LEU A 151 28.43 11.76 3.71
CA LEU A 151 27.39 12.37 4.51
C LEU A 151 27.94 12.82 5.88
N PRO A 152 28.38 14.08 6.02
CA PRO A 152 29.12 14.54 7.20
C PRO A 152 28.35 14.35 8.51
N GLY A 153 29.02 13.81 9.52
CA GLY A 153 28.51 13.66 10.90
C GLY A 153 27.40 12.63 11.11
N ARG A 154 26.76 12.12 10.06
CA ARG A 154 25.59 11.23 10.17
C ARG A 154 25.60 10.01 9.24
N GLY A 155 26.60 9.89 8.35
CA GLY A 155 26.66 8.80 7.37
C GLY A 155 27.11 7.45 7.92
N GLN A 156 27.85 7.42 9.03
CA GLN A 156 28.45 6.21 9.61
C GLN A 156 27.86 5.90 10.98
N LEU A 157 26.52 5.88 11.06
CA LEU A 157 25.79 5.61 12.31
C LEU A 157 25.44 4.12 12.47
N GLY A 158 25.67 3.29 11.44
CA GLY A 158 25.27 1.88 11.45
C GLY A 158 23.75 1.69 11.39
N LEU A 159 23.02 2.64 10.79
CA LEU A 159 21.56 2.68 10.79
C LEU A 159 20.98 2.38 9.40
N VAL A 160 19.91 1.58 9.38
CA VAL A 160 19.06 1.37 8.19
C VAL A 160 17.67 1.91 8.50
N GLU A 161 17.16 2.79 7.65
CA GLU A 161 15.88 3.47 7.81
C GLU A 161 14.83 2.88 6.86
N PHE A 162 13.72 2.42 7.40
CA PHE A 162 12.58 1.86 6.70
C PHE A 162 11.59 2.98 6.39
N ARG A 163 11.59 3.45 5.15
CA ARG A 163 10.85 4.65 4.74
C ARG A 163 9.44 4.38 4.26
N ALA A 164 9.15 3.14 3.87
CA ALA A 164 7.79 2.66 3.60
C ALA A 164 6.87 2.79 4.84
N PHE A 165 7.44 2.69 6.04
CA PHE A 165 6.72 2.80 7.30
C PHE A 165 6.70 4.27 7.73
N ARG A 166 5.54 4.90 7.61
CA ARG A 166 5.35 6.34 7.88
C ARG A 166 4.79 6.55 9.28
N MET A 167 4.53 7.81 9.66
CA MET A 167 3.84 8.14 10.91
C MET A 167 2.54 7.35 11.04
N GLN A 168 2.36 6.66 12.16
CA GLN A 168 1.18 5.85 12.42
C GLN A 168 0.13 6.62 13.20
N HIS A 169 -1.13 6.25 13.02
CA HIS A 169 -2.25 6.95 13.67
C HIS A 169 -2.31 6.73 15.19
N THR A 170 -1.71 5.64 15.68
CA THR A 170 -1.68 5.28 17.11
C THR A 170 -0.28 4.82 17.52
N PRO A 171 0.12 5.02 18.79
CA PRO A 171 1.37 4.50 19.29
C PRO A 171 1.40 2.97 19.30
N GLU A 172 0.26 2.30 19.49
CA GLU A 172 0.13 0.84 19.41
C GLU A 172 0.50 0.32 18.02
N ARG A 173 -0.02 0.95 16.97
CA ARG A 173 0.31 0.58 15.59
C ARG A 173 1.78 0.80 15.28
N ALA A 174 2.35 1.93 15.73
CA ALA A 174 3.79 2.18 15.60
C ALA A 174 4.63 1.06 16.26
N VAL A 175 4.25 0.61 17.45
CA VAL A 175 4.94 -0.48 18.15
C VAL A 175 4.76 -1.81 17.45
N ALA A 176 3.57 -2.10 16.93
CA ALA A 176 3.29 -3.34 16.20
C ALA A 176 4.22 -3.49 14.98
N LEU A 177 4.43 -2.40 14.22
CA LEU A 177 5.36 -2.38 13.09
C LEU A 177 6.83 -2.56 13.52
N VAL A 178 7.23 -1.95 14.64
CA VAL A 178 8.57 -2.17 15.20
C VAL A 178 8.75 -3.64 15.62
N CYS A 179 7.73 -4.26 16.21
CA CYS A 179 7.76 -5.68 16.54
C CYS A 179 7.90 -6.56 15.29
N LEU A 180 7.12 -6.27 14.24
CA LEU A 180 7.21 -6.96 12.94
C LEU A 180 8.62 -6.86 12.36
N LEU A 181 9.15 -5.64 12.22
CA LEU A 181 10.47 -5.41 11.61
C LEU A 181 11.61 -6.05 12.42
N ARG A 182 11.50 -6.03 13.76
CA ARG A 182 12.49 -6.70 14.62
C ARG A 182 12.42 -8.22 14.51
N ALA A 183 11.23 -8.79 14.40
CA ALA A 183 11.05 -10.22 14.21
C ALA A 183 11.58 -10.66 12.84
N VAL A 184 11.29 -9.91 11.78
CA VAL A 184 11.85 -10.14 10.43
C VAL A 184 13.37 -10.05 10.46
N ALA A 185 13.95 -8.98 11.02
CA ALA A 185 15.40 -8.86 11.11
C ALA A 185 16.03 -10.02 11.90
N ALA A 186 15.47 -10.40 13.04
CA ALA A 186 15.95 -11.53 13.83
C ALA A 186 15.85 -12.86 13.06
N MET A 187 14.77 -13.08 12.31
CA MET A 187 14.62 -14.24 11.45
C MET A 187 15.73 -14.28 10.39
N LEU A 188 15.94 -13.19 9.66
CA LEU A 188 16.89 -13.11 8.54
C LEU A 188 18.36 -13.18 8.99
N MET A 189 18.67 -12.83 10.25
CA MET A 189 20.00 -13.04 10.83
C MET A 189 20.36 -14.53 10.92
N HIS A 190 19.38 -15.41 11.12
CA HIS A 190 19.61 -16.85 11.37
C HIS A 190 19.12 -17.76 10.25
N ARG A 191 18.26 -17.26 9.37
CA ARG A 191 17.67 -18.00 8.27
C ARG A 191 17.82 -17.23 6.97
N ASP A 192 17.99 -17.97 5.90
CA ASP A 192 17.86 -17.46 4.54
C ASP A 192 16.55 -18.03 3.97
N PRO A 193 15.43 -17.30 4.04
CA PRO A 193 14.19 -17.75 3.42
C PRO A 193 14.41 -17.98 1.93
N PRO A 194 13.63 -18.87 1.28
CA PRO A 194 13.72 -19.14 -0.16
C PRO A 194 13.21 -17.97 -1.02
N CYS A 195 13.31 -16.74 -0.53
CA CYS A 195 12.95 -15.53 -1.25
C CYS A 195 14.10 -15.15 -2.19
N SER A 196 13.82 -15.20 -3.49
CA SER A 196 14.69 -14.65 -4.51
C SER A 196 14.37 -13.16 -4.73
N LEU A 197 15.17 -12.45 -5.53
CA LEU A 197 14.75 -11.14 -6.05
C LEU A 197 13.67 -11.37 -7.12
N GLU A 198 12.43 -11.52 -6.67
CA GLU A 198 11.26 -11.78 -7.51
C GLU A 198 11.00 -10.61 -8.47
N PRO A 199 11.02 -10.82 -9.80
CA PRO A 199 10.73 -9.78 -10.77
C PRO A 199 9.21 -9.64 -10.96
N TRP A 200 8.55 -8.91 -10.05
CA TRP A 200 7.09 -8.75 -10.08
C TRP A 200 6.56 -8.13 -11.38
N GLY A 201 7.35 -7.29 -12.05
CA GLY A 201 6.96 -6.61 -13.29
C GLY A 201 5.63 -5.85 -13.12
N GLU A 202 4.76 -5.96 -14.12
CA GLU A 202 3.45 -5.30 -14.10
C GLU A 202 2.55 -5.75 -12.94
N ALA A 203 2.73 -6.98 -12.43
CA ALA A 203 1.93 -7.48 -11.31
C ALA A 203 2.14 -6.66 -10.02
N LEU A 204 3.27 -5.97 -9.87
CA LEU A 204 3.54 -5.10 -8.72
C LEU A 204 2.52 -3.96 -8.61
N HIS A 205 2.20 -3.32 -9.74
CA HIS A 205 1.28 -2.18 -9.78
C HIS A 205 -0.16 -2.56 -10.14
N ASP A 206 -0.40 -3.84 -10.42
CA ASP A 206 -1.71 -4.41 -10.68
C ASP A 206 -2.25 -5.17 -9.47
N ARG A 207 -1.65 -6.33 -9.16
CA ARG A 207 -2.06 -7.22 -8.07
C ARG A 207 -1.87 -6.58 -6.70
N PHE A 208 -0.67 -6.03 -6.44
CA PHE A 208 -0.33 -5.43 -5.14
C PHE A 208 -0.78 -3.99 -4.99
N ALA A 209 -1.57 -3.48 -5.95
CA ALA A 209 -2.40 -2.30 -5.75
C ALA A 209 -3.59 -2.57 -4.82
N LEU A 210 -3.97 -3.85 -4.65
CA LEU A 210 -5.19 -4.25 -3.97
C LEU A 210 -4.90 -4.67 -2.51
N PRO A 211 -5.58 -4.07 -1.51
CA PRO A 211 -5.41 -4.41 -0.10
C PRO A 211 -5.51 -5.91 0.21
N PHE A 212 -6.41 -6.65 -0.44
CA PHE A 212 -6.58 -8.09 -0.28
C PHE A 212 -5.29 -8.86 -0.56
N CYS A 213 -4.58 -8.48 -1.62
CA CYS A 213 -3.33 -9.11 -2.02
C CYS A 213 -2.20 -8.77 -1.04
N LEU A 214 -2.14 -7.52 -0.58
CA LEU A 214 -1.16 -7.07 0.41
C LEU A 214 -1.37 -7.73 1.78
N GLU A 215 -2.62 -7.87 2.22
CA GLU A 215 -2.98 -8.61 3.43
C GLU A 215 -2.55 -10.08 3.31
N GLY A 216 -2.79 -10.70 2.15
CA GLY A 216 -2.33 -12.07 1.88
C GLY A 216 -0.82 -12.24 1.97
N ASP A 217 -0.07 -11.30 1.38
CA ASP A 217 1.38 -11.29 1.46
C ASP A 217 1.89 -11.07 2.90
N LEU A 218 1.24 -10.20 3.68
CA LEU A 218 1.55 -10.04 5.10
C LEU A 218 1.31 -11.34 5.87
N PHE A 219 0.24 -12.08 5.59
CA PHE A 219 -0.01 -13.37 6.23
C PHE A 219 1.09 -14.39 5.92
N THR A 220 1.64 -14.39 4.70
CA THR A 220 2.82 -15.19 4.37
C THR A 220 4.01 -14.82 5.27
N VAL A 221 4.31 -13.53 5.42
CA VAL A 221 5.38 -13.05 6.32
C VAL A 221 5.13 -13.53 7.77
N LEU A 222 3.91 -13.43 8.27
CA LEU A 222 3.55 -13.88 9.63
C LEU A 222 3.71 -15.40 9.79
N GLN A 223 3.37 -16.19 8.78
CA GLN A 223 3.54 -17.65 8.79
C GLN A 223 5.01 -18.06 8.76
N GLU A 224 5.85 -17.33 8.01
CA GLU A 224 7.30 -17.56 8.00
C GLU A 224 7.94 -17.24 9.35
N LEU A 225 7.53 -16.13 9.98
CA LEU A 225 7.93 -15.81 11.35
C LEU A 225 7.50 -16.90 12.33
N ALA A 226 6.28 -17.43 12.19
CA ALA A 226 5.82 -18.55 13.02
C ALA A 226 6.67 -19.80 12.81
N THR A 227 6.99 -20.15 11.57
CA THR A 227 7.90 -21.26 11.20
C THR A 227 9.33 -21.03 11.74
N ALA A 228 9.71 -19.77 11.96
CA ALA A 228 10.96 -19.38 12.61
C ALA A 228 10.92 -19.36 14.14
N ASN A 229 9.81 -19.76 14.76
CA ASN A 229 9.56 -19.65 16.21
C ASN A 229 9.61 -18.20 16.72
N LEU A 230 9.28 -17.23 15.86
CA LEU A 230 9.21 -15.79 16.13
C LEU A 230 7.77 -15.29 16.03
N VAL A 231 6.81 -16.08 16.55
CA VAL A 231 5.38 -15.75 16.52
C VAL A 231 5.12 -14.43 17.22
N LEU A 232 4.45 -13.51 16.52
CA LEU A 232 3.95 -12.27 17.11
C LEU A 232 2.70 -12.57 17.95
N ALA A 233 2.58 -11.90 19.10
CA ALA A 233 1.39 -12.04 19.94
C ALA A 233 0.13 -11.57 19.18
N LYS A 234 -1.01 -12.23 19.40
CA LYS A 234 -2.28 -11.91 18.73
C LYS A 234 -2.63 -10.41 18.73
N PRO A 235 -2.51 -9.64 19.84
CA PRO A 235 -2.81 -8.21 19.82
C PRO A 235 -1.93 -7.39 18.86
N ILE A 236 -0.69 -7.83 18.61
CA ILE A 236 0.20 -7.21 17.62
C ILE A 236 -0.28 -7.51 16.21
N ILE A 237 -0.63 -8.77 15.94
CA ILE A 237 -1.17 -9.20 14.63
C ILE A 237 -2.48 -8.45 14.33
N ASP A 238 -3.40 -8.39 15.29
CA ASP A 238 -4.67 -7.67 15.15
C ASP A 238 -4.44 -6.18 14.81
N GLU A 239 -3.41 -5.56 15.40
CA GLU A 239 -3.06 -4.17 15.12
C GLU A 239 -2.42 -3.99 13.73
N LEU A 240 -1.59 -4.93 13.28
CA LEU A 240 -1.00 -4.93 11.93
C LEU A 240 -2.09 -5.09 10.86
N CYS A 241 -3.08 -5.94 11.11
CA CYS A 241 -4.18 -6.22 10.18
C CYS A 241 -5.28 -5.15 10.19
N ARG A 242 -5.25 -4.17 11.11
CA ARG A 242 -6.25 -3.10 11.14
C ARG A 242 -6.05 -2.17 9.94
N ASP A 243 -7.09 -1.94 9.14
CA ASP A 243 -7.03 -1.06 7.97
C ASP A 243 -8.33 -0.26 7.71
N GLU A 244 -8.86 0.31 8.80
CA GLU A 244 -10.14 1.04 8.81
C GLU A 244 -10.21 2.27 7.89
N PHE A 245 -9.06 2.76 7.40
CA PHE A 245 -9.00 3.93 6.52
C PHE A 245 -9.08 3.58 5.04
N ARG A 246 -8.82 2.31 4.67
CA ARG A 246 -9.06 1.82 3.32
C ARG A 246 -10.51 1.39 3.14
N ASP A 247 -11.19 0.90 4.16
CA ASP A 247 -12.62 0.59 4.08
C ASP A 247 -13.45 1.83 3.70
N GLN A 248 -14.10 1.76 2.53
CA GLN A 248 -14.94 2.83 2.00
C GLN A 248 -16.41 2.55 2.24
N ALA A 249 -16.87 1.35 1.86
CA ALA A 249 -18.26 0.99 1.95
C ALA A 249 -18.47 -0.53 1.89
N GLU A 250 -19.64 -0.99 2.33
CA GLU A 250 -20.07 -2.38 2.13
C GLU A 250 -21.59 -2.46 1.93
N CYS A 251 -22.04 -3.52 1.26
CA CYS A 251 -23.45 -3.93 1.26
C CYS A 251 -23.57 -5.45 1.34
N VAL A 252 -24.70 -5.92 1.85
CA VAL A 252 -25.07 -7.34 1.84
C VAL A 252 -26.35 -7.52 1.02
N PHE A 253 -26.33 -8.46 0.09
CA PHE A 253 -27.44 -8.76 -0.80
C PHE A 253 -27.55 -10.27 -1.02
N HIS A 254 -28.71 -10.86 -0.72
CA HIS A 254 -28.98 -12.31 -0.80
C HIS A 254 -27.84 -13.20 -0.24
N GLY A 255 -27.32 -12.85 0.94
CA GLY A 255 -26.28 -13.62 1.60
C GLY A 255 -24.88 -13.46 1.00
N VAL A 256 -24.66 -12.46 0.16
CA VAL A 256 -23.33 -12.11 -0.37
C VAL A 256 -22.98 -10.68 0.01
N ARG A 257 -21.76 -10.48 0.48
CA ARG A 257 -21.22 -9.18 0.87
C ARG A 257 -20.28 -8.65 -0.19
N LEU A 258 -20.56 -7.44 -0.66
CA LEU A 258 -19.66 -6.66 -1.49
C LEU A 258 -19.01 -5.57 -0.63
N ARG A 259 -17.69 -5.59 -0.55
CA ARG A 259 -16.88 -4.56 0.13
C ARG A 259 -16.13 -3.73 -0.90
N LEU A 260 -16.14 -2.41 -0.70
CA LEU A 260 -15.35 -1.44 -1.45
C LEU A 260 -14.25 -0.91 -0.52
N ARG A 261 -12.99 -1.10 -0.93
CA ARG A 261 -11.82 -0.57 -0.24
C ARG A 261 -11.02 0.34 -1.16
N ARG A 262 -10.35 1.35 -0.61
CA ARG A 262 -9.41 2.19 -1.35
C ARG A 262 -8.20 1.33 -1.71
N GLY A 263 -7.98 1.15 -3.00
CA GLY A 263 -6.74 0.56 -3.52
C GLY A 263 -5.61 1.59 -3.53
N LEU A 264 -4.39 1.11 -3.73
CA LEU A 264 -3.24 1.97 -3.95
C LEU A 264 -3.22 2.49 -5.38
N GLU A 265 -2.69 3.70 -5.54
CA GLU A 265 -2.37 4.27 -6.84
C GLU A 265 -0.91 4.67 -6.92
N PHE A 266 -0.35 4.47 -8.12
CA PHE A 266 1.04 4.75 -8.43
C PHE A 266 1.09 6.00 -9.31
N TRP A 267 0.92 7.16 -8.68
CA TRP A 267 0.78 8.42 -9.41
C TRP A 267 2.05 8.77 -10.18
N PRO A 268 1.97 8.95 -11.51
CA PRO A 268 3.15 9.21 -12.32
C PRO A 268 3.64 10.65 -12.09
N LEU A 269 4.97 10.82 -12.11
CA LEU A 269 5.60 12.13 -12.26
C LEU A 269 5.19 12.76 -13.59
N LEU A 270 4.88 14.06 -13.55
CA LEU A 270 4.67 14.85 -14.76
C LEU A 270 6.02 15.31 -15.30
N GLY A 271 6.26 15.11 -16.60
CA GLY A 271 7.44 15.64 -17.29
C GLY A 271 7.47 17.18 -17.26
N ASP A 272 8.66 17.76 -17.20
CA ASP A 272 8.92 19.22 -17.20
C ASP A 272 8.24 20.06 -16.11
N ALA A 273 7.63 19.45 -15.08
CA ALA A 273 7.05 20.17 -13.95
C ALA A 273 8.08 20.71 -12.94
N GLY A 274 9.37 20.46 -13.17
CA GLY A 274 10.46 21.21 -12.55
C GLY A 274 11.10 22.05 -13.64
N SER A 275 10.81 23.35 -13.69
CA SER A 275 11.76 24.26 -14.32
C SER A 275 13.12 23.99 -13.70
N GLN A 276 14.09 23.67 -14.54
CA GLN A 276 15.49 23.52 -14.17
C GLN A 276 15.87 24.69 -13.26
N GLU A 277 16.34 24.38 -12.04
CA GLU A 277 16.73 25.28 -10.95
C GLU A 277 15.60 25.70 -9.96
N GLY A 278 15.63 25.10 -8.76
CA GLY A 278 15.13 25.74 -7.54
C GLY A 278 13.91 25.12 -6.86
N GLU A 279 13.08 24.36 -7.57
CA GLU A 279 11.88 23.77 -6.95
C GLU A 279 12.15 22.40 -6.32
N THR A 280 11.88 22.29 -5.02
CA THR A 280 12.08 21.05 -4.24
C THR A 280 10.89 20.08 -4.34
N SER A 281 9.77 20.49 -4.94
CA SER A 281 8.54 19.71 -5.08
C SER A 281 8.42 19.15 -6.49
N ARG A 282 8.24 17.82 -6.61
CA ARG A 282 7.87 17.21 -7.90
C ARG A 282 6.37 17.12 -8.04
N LEU A 283 5.86 17.47 -9.21
CA LEU A 283 4.44 17.34 -9.52
C LEU A 283 4.13 15.93 -10.02
N VAL A 284 3.03 15.38 -9.52
CA VAL A 284 2.53 14.04 -9.86
C VAL A 284 1.07 14.15 -10.25
N ASP A 285 0.61 13.27 -11.14
CA ASP A 285 -0.80 13.18 -11.45
C ASP A 285 -1.56 12.35 -10.41
N SER A 286 -2.02 13.03 -9.35
CA SER A 286 -2.85 12.45 -8.29
C SER A 286 -4.33 12.34 -8.63
N SER A 287 -4.72 12.59 -9.89
CA SER A 287 -6.13 12.62 -10.29
C SER A 287 -6.80 11.26 -10.38
N THR A 288 -6.02 10.18 -10.38
CA THR A 288 -6.52 8.82 -10.50
C THR A 288 -6.67 8.17 -9.12
N GLN A 289 -7.76 7.43 -8.95
CA GLN A 289 -8.06 6.64 -7.75
C GLN A 289 -8.33 5.19 -8.14
N ARG A 290 -8.22 4.30 -7.15
CA ARG A 290 -8.53 2.88 -7.28
C ARG A 290 -9.46 2.44 -6.18
N LEU A 291 -10.49 1.67 -6.56
CA LEU A 291 -11.30 0.90 -5.65
C LEU A 291 -10.98 -0.58 -5.83
N GLU A 292 -10.77 -1.28 -4.73
CA GLU A 292 -10.85 -2.72 -4.70
C GLU A 292 -12.29 -3.11 -4.36
N LEU A 293 -12.86 -3.99 -5.18
CA LEU A 293 -14.10 -4.68 -4.92
C LEU A 293 -13.76 -6.10 -4.44
N THR A 294 -14.22 -6.45 -3.25
CA THR A 294 -14.12 -7.81 -2.70
C THR A 294 -15.52 -8.35 -2.45
N LEU A 295 -15.86 -9.46 -3.10
CA LEU A 295 -17.09 -10.21 -2.87
C LEU A 295 -16.78 -11.43 -2.01
N VAL A 296 -17.57 -11.67 -0.96
CA VAL A 296 -17.49 -12.87 -0.10
C VAL A 296 -18.89 -13.36 0.24
N PRO A 297 -19.12 -14.68 0.41
CA PRO A 297 -20.38 -15.17 0.93
C PRO A 297 -20.51 -14.85 2.42
N GLU A 298 -21.72 -14.57 2.88
CA GLU A 298 -22.07 -14.67 4.30
C GLU A 298 -22.06 -16.14 4.73
N PRO A 299 -21.81 -16.44 6.01
CA PRO A 299 -21.81 -17.81 6.51
C PRO A 299 -23.07 -18.59 6.11
N GLY A 300 -22.90 -19.72 5.42
CA GLY A 300 -24.00 -20.57 4.94
C GLY A 300 -24.48 -20.28 3.51
N ALA A 301 -23.90 -19.30 2.80
CA ALA A 301 -24.24 -18.96 1.41
C ALA A 301 -23.18 -19.42 0.38
N GLU A 302 -22.22 -20.25 0.78
CA GLU A 302 -21.03 -20.60 -0.01
C GLU A 302 -21.38 -21.35 -1.30
N ALA A 303 -22.39 -22.23 -1.25
CA ALA A 303 -22.79 -23.06 -2.40
C ALA A 303 -23.32 -22.24 -3.59
N ALA A 304 -23.96 -21.09 -3.33
CA ALA A 304 -24.52 -20.21 -4.36
C ALA A 304 -23.54 -19.11 -4.80
N PHE A 305 -22.36 -19.00 -4.16
CA PHE A 305 -21.44 -17.88 -4.35
C PHE A 305 -20.87 -17.77 -5.77
N ALA A 306 -20.61 -18.91 -6.42
CA ALA A 306 -19.91 -18.95 -7.71
C ALA A 306 -20.61 -18.17 -8.83
N GLY A 307 -21.95 -18.11 -8.82
CA GLY A 307 -22.77 -17.47 -9.85
C GLY A 307 -22.93 -15.95 -9.72
N TRP A 308 -22.41 -15.35 -8.64
CA TRP A 308 -22.53 -13.91 -8.41
C TRP A 308 -21.55 -13.11 -9.25
N GLN A 309 -22.04 -12.00 -9.80
CA GLN A 309 -21.31 -11.11 -10.68
C GLN A 309 -21.52 -9.65 -10.28
N VAL A 310 -20.52 -8.81 -10.56
CA VAL A 310 -20.64 -7.35 -10.49
C VAL A 310 -20.35 -6.77 -11.86
N SER A 311 -21.14 -5.81 -12.31
CA SER A 311 -20.87 -5.05 -13.53
C SER A 311 -20.78 -3.55 -13.26
N VAL A 312 -20.03 -2.84 -14.09
CA VAL A 312 -19.89 -1.38 -14.08
C VAL A 312 -19.90 -0.86 -15.52
N ASP A 313 -20.71 0.16 -15.80
CA ASP A 313 -20.95 0.68 -17.15
C ASP A 313 -21.27 -0.40 -18.22
N GLY A 314 -21.98 -1.47 -17.83
CA GLY A 314 -22.29 -2.60 -18.71
C GLY A 314 -21.13 -3.59 -18.95
N VAL A 315 -19.96 -3.37 -18.35
CA VAL A 315 -18.86 -4.35 -18.35
C VAL A 315 -19.00 -5.24 -17.12
N VAL A 316 -19.17 -6.55 -17.32
CA VAL A 316 -19.09 -7.53 -16.22
C VAL A 316 -17.64 -7.63 -15.77
N LEU A 317 -17.38 -7.40 -14.49
CA LEU A 317 -16.04 -7.41 -13.93
C LEU A 317 -15.47 -8.84 -13.93
N PRO A 318 -14.33 -9.09 -14.60
CA PRO A 318 -13.66 -10.39 -14.59
C PRO A 318 -12.88 -10.57 -13.28
N PHE A 319 -13.59 -10.84 -12.18
CA PHE A 319 -12.99 -11.06 -10.88
C PHE A 319 -11.97 -12.19 -10.88
N GLN A 320 -10.93 -12.04 -10.06
CA GLN A 320 -10.08 -13.16 -9.66
C GLN A 320 -10.79 -13.96 -8.57
N ASP A 321 -11.11 -15.21 -8.87
CA ASP A 321 -11.57 -16.19 -7.88
C ASP A 321 -10.40 -16.57 -6.96
N THR A 322 -10.59 -16.41 -5.66
CA THR A 322 -9.56 -16.65 -4.65
C THR A 322 -10.18 -17.17 -3.36
N GLU A 323 -9.36 -17.38 -2.33
CA GLU A 323 -9.77 -17.88 -1.03
C GLU A 323 -9.00 -17.16 0.08
N ARG A 324 -9.67 -16.90 1.20
CA ARG A 324 -9.04 -16.47 2.45
C ARG A 324 -9.54 -17.35 3.57
N ASP A 325 -8.63 -18.06 4.23
CA ASP A 325 -8.92 -18.88 5.41
C ASP A 325 -10.07 -19.90 5.19
N GLY A 326 -10.11 -20.56 4.02
CA GLY A 326 -11.18 -21.50 3.68
C GLY A 326 -12.46 -20.86 3.14
N CYS A 327 -12.55 -19.53 3.11
CA CYS A 327 -13.70 -18.79 2.58
C CYS A 327 -13.43 -18.31 1.15
N PRO A 328 -14.29 -18.65 0.16
CA PRO A 328 -14.11 -18.19 -1.20
C PRO A 328 -14.33 -16.68 -1.29
N ALA A 329 -13.56 -16.02 -2.14
CA ALA A 329 -13.64 -14.59 -2.39
C ALA A 329 -13.46 -14.30 -3.89
N LYS A 330 -14.03 -13.19 -4.34
CA LYS A 330 -13.81 -12.64 -5.68
C LYS A 330 -13.23 -11.24 -5.52
N VAL A 331 -12.08 -10.97 -6.15
CA VAL A 331 -11.38 -9.68 -6.00
C VAL A 331 -11.10 -9.03 -7.36
N MET A 332 -11.40 -7.74 -7.47
CA MET A 332 -11.12 -6.94 -8.67
C MET A 332 -10.89 -5.47 -8.32
N GLY A 333 -9.91 -4.84 -8.97
CA GLY A 333 -9.67 -3.41 -8.95
C GLY A 333 -10.48 -2.66 -10.00
N VAL A 334 -10.85 -1.43 -9.69
CA VAL A 334 -11.46 -0.49 -10.63
C VAL A 334 -10.76 0.85 -10.49
N ARG A 335 -10.17 1.32 -11.59
CA ARG A 335 -9.38 2.56 -11.64
C ARG A 335 -10.15 3.62 -12.41
N TYR A 336 -10.16 4.86 -11.91
CA TYR A 336 -10.92 5.96 -12.52
C TYR A 336 -10.31 7.31 -12.18
N ARG A 337 -10.63 8.33 -13.00
CA ARG A 337 -10.26 9.71 -12.71
C ARG A 337 -11.24 10.32 -11.71
N SER A 338 -10.76 10.74 -10.55
CA SER A 338 -11.58 11.28 -9.45
C SER A 338 -11.78 12.80 -9.53
N PHE A 339 -10.85 13.54 -10.14
CA PHE A 339 -10.96 14.97 -10.40
C PHE A 339 -10.15 15.37 -11.64
N VAL A 340 -10.36 16.56 -12.18
CA VAL A 340 -9.51 17.11 -13.26
C VAL A 340 -8.50 18.07 -12.63
N PRO A 341 -7.20 17.74 -12.61
CA PRO A 341 -6.16 18.61 -12.09
C PRO A 341 -5.90 19.76 -13.07
N TRP A 342 -5.40 20.88 -12.54
CA TRP A 342 -4.94 22.01 -13.36
C TRP A 342 -3.77 21.61 -14.28
N GLN A 343 -2.83 20.84 -13.74
CA GLN A 343 -1.73 20.21 -14.45
C GLN A 343 -1.77 18.71 -14.17
N GLY A 344 -1.88 17.90 -15.22
CA GLY A 344 -1.98 16.45 -15.14
C GLY A 344 -1.91 15.82 -16.51
N LEU A 345 -1.92 14.49 -16.52
CA LEU A 345 -2.03 13.72 -17.75
C LEU A 345 -3.47 13.78 -18.29
N HIS A 346 -3.61 13.44 -19.57
CA HIS A 346 -4.90 13.22 -20.23
C HIS A 346 -5.88 14.39 -20.08
N PRO A 347 -5.60 15.58 -20.64
CA PRO A 347 -6.46 16.77 -20.47
C PRO A 347 -7.89 16.59 -21.02
N THR A 348 -8.12 15.61 -21.89
CA THR A 348 -9.44 15.32 -22.48
C THR A 348 -10.29 14.36 -21.65
N LEU A 349 -9.76 13.79 -20.57
CA LEU A 349 -10.47 12.83 -19.73
C LEU A 349 -11.26 13.54 -18.62
N GLY A 350 -12.57 13.35 -18.56
CA GLY A 350 -13.41 13.89 -17.48
C GLY A 350 -13.15 13.21 -16.13
N ALA A 351 -13.50 13.89 -15.03
CA ALA A 351 -13.65 13.24 -13.75
C ALA A 351 -14.91 12.35 -13.75
N ARG A 352 -14.85 11.24 -13.04
CA ARG A 352 -15.96 10.30 -12.86
C ARG A 352 -16.40 10.32 -11.41
N ASP A 353 -17.62 10.78 -11.19
CA ASP A 353 -18.32 10.74 -9.90
C ASP A 353 -19.61 9.95 -10.07
N GLY A 354 -20.02 9.20 -9.04
CA GLY A 354 -21.19 8.32 -9.11
C GLY A 354 -20.93 7.04 -9.93
N LEU A 355 -19.89 6.28 -9.55
CA LEU A 355 -19.62 4.96 -10.14
C LEU A 355 -20.73 3.98 -9.76
N ARG A 356 -21.45 3.46 -10.76
CA ARG A 356 -22.57 2.53 -10.54
C ARG A 356 -22.12 1.08 -10.77
N PHE A 357 -22.15 0.31 -9.70
CA PHE A 357 -21.92 -1.12 -9.69
C PHE A 357 -23.25 -1.85 -9.57
N PHE A 358 -23.44 -2.91 -10.34
CA PHE A 358 -24.63 -3.76 -10.27
C PHE A 358 -24.20 -5.14 -9.82
N LEU A 359 -24.60 -5.54 -8.61
CA LEU A 359 -24.42 -6.88 -8.06
C LEU A 359 -25.65 -7.72 -8.41
N HIS A 360 -25.45 -8.82 -9.13
CA HIS A 360 -26.53 -9.66 -9.65
C HIS A 360 -26.17 -11.14 -9.71
N HIS A 361 -27.20 -11.98 -9.79
CA HIS A 361 -27.11 -13.42 -9.98
C HIS A 361 -28.17 -13.85 -10.99
N ALA A 362 -27.83 -14.69 -11.97
CA ALA A 362 -28.72 -15.02 -13.10
C ALA A 362 -30.04 -15.73 -12.69
N ALA A 363 -30.07 -16.36 -11.52
CA ALA A 363 -31.25 -17.04 -10.98
C ALA A 363 -32.12 -16.16 -10.04
N ILE A 364 -31.82 -14.86 -9.92
CA ILE A 364 -32.52 -13.93 -9.02
C ILE A 364 -33.05 -12.74 -9.84
N ASP A 365 -34.34 -12.46 -9.73
CA ASP A 365 -35.02 -11.40 -10.49
C ASP A 365 -34.83 -9.97 -9.90
N GLU A 366 -33.97 -9.84 -8.90
CA GLU A 366 -33.63 -8.59 -8.21
C GLU A 366 -32.11 -8.35 -8.33
N ILE A 367 -31.72 -7.11 -8.57
CA ILE A 367 -30.31 -6.68 -8.59
C ILE A 367 -30.07 -5.59 -7.55
N CYS A 368 -28.85 -5.54 -7.02
CA CYS A 368 -28.43 -4.46 -6.14
C CYS A 368 -27.54 -3.48 -6.89
N GLU A 369 -28.02 -2.25 -7.07
CA GLU A 369 -27.19 -1.15 -7.54
C GLU A 369 -26.49 -0.49 -6.34
N LEU A 370 -25.16 -0.38 -6.42
CA LEU A 370 -24.34 0.42 -5.53
C LEU A 370 -23.75 1.58 -6.32
N THR A 371 -24.03 2.81 -5.89
CA THR A 371 -23.40 4.01 -6.44
C THR A 371 -22.37 4.57 -5.46
N TRP A 372 -21.11 4.64 -5.90
CA TRP A 372 -20.01 5.26 -5.15
C TRP A 372 -19.74 6.67 -5.64
N HIS A 373 -19.73 7.63 -4.71
CA HIS A 373 -19.43 9.03 -4.98
C HIS A 373 -18.07 9.45 -4.41
N GLU A 374 -17.38 10.37 -5.07
CA GLU A 374 -16.21 11.06 -4.51
C GLU A 374 -16.58 12.13 -3.49
N TRP A 375 -17.74 12.73 -3.71
CA TRP A 375 -18.29 13.83 -2.92
C TRP A 375 -19.68 13.48 -2.43
N ARG A 376 -20.37 14.47 -1.84
CA ARG A 376 -21.69 14.23 -1.28
C ARG A 376 -22.70 13.99 -2.40
N PRO A 377 -23.49 12.88 -2.35
CA PRO A 377 -24.50 12.62 -3.37
C PRO A 377 -25.48 13.79 -3.50
N ALA A 378 -25.61 14.32 -4.72
CA ALA A 378 -26.54 15.40 -5.08
C ALA A 378 -26.45 16.71 -4.25
N LYS A 379 -25.35 16.95 -3.51
CA LYS A 379 -25.20 18.10 -2.59
C LYS A 379 -23.87 18.84 -2.71
N GLY A 380 -23.04 18.52 -3.70
CA GLY A 380 -21.75 19.17 -3.94
C GLY A 380 -20.69 18.85 -2.87
N PRO A 381 -19.67 19.71 -2.70
CA PRO A 381 -18.59 19.46 -1.75
C PRO A 381 -19.03 19.66 -0.29
N TYR A 382 -18.34 18.99 0.63
CA TYR A 382 -18.56 19.18 2.08
C TYR A 382 -18.07 20.55 2.55
N ALA A 383 -18.75 21.11 3.56
CA ALA A 383 -18.31 22.35 4.19
C ALA A 383 -17.10 22.10 5.09
N GLY A 384 -15.97 22.73 4.77
CA GLY A 384 -14.75 22.67 5.57
C GLY A 384 -14.16 21.26 5.74
N LEU A 385 -13.09 21.18 6.54
CA LEU A 385 -12.52 19.89 6.97
C LEU A 385 -13.42 19.23 8.03
N PRO A 386 -13.42 17.90 8.14
CA PRO A 386 -14.09 17.20 9.24
C PRO A 386 -13.51 17.65 10.59
N ARG A 387 -14.35 17.77 11.62
CA ARG A 387 -13.92 18.15 12.98
C ARG A 387 -13.06 17.06 13.62
N ASP A 388 -13.38 15.81 13.35
CA ASP A 388 -12.71 14.65 13.92
C ASP A 388 -12.83 13.41 13.01
N ARG A 389 -12.28 12.28 13.47
CA ARG A 389 -12.32 11.00 12.76
C ARG A 389 -13.74 10.42 12.63
N ALA A 390 -14.64 10.72 13.56
CA ALA A 390 -16.01 10.24 13.51
C ALA A 390 -16.78 10.94 12.39
N GLU A 391 -16.69 12.27 12.30
CA GLU A 391 -17.25 13.03 11.19
C GLU A 391 -16.63 12.61 9.84
N ALA A 392 -15.32 12.37 9.81
CA ALA A 392 -14.67 11.85 8.60
C ALA A 392 -15.23 10.48 8.18
N ARG A 393 -15.54 9.59 9.13
CA ARG A 393 -16.18 8.29 8.87
C ARG A 393 -17.62 8.46 8.39
N GLU A 394 -18.40 9.37 8.96
CA GLU A 394 -19.75 9.70 8.51
C GLU A 394 -19.75 10.20 7.06
N ARG A 395 -18.84 11.12 6.71
CA ARG A 395 -18.68 11.61 5.33
C ARG A 395 -18.31 10.50 4.35
N ARG A 396 -17.51 9.50 4.76
CA ARG A 396 -17.24 8.31 3.92
C ARG A 396 -18.47 7.44 3.74
N ALA A 397 -19.24 7.21 4.81
CA ALA A 397 -20.48 6.44 4.74
C ALA A 397 -21.55 7.10 3.86
N GLU A 398 -21.68 8.44 3.91
CA GLU A 398 -22.62 9.21 3.07
C GLU A 398 -22.35 9.08 1.56
N ARG A 399 -21.16 8.64 1.15
CA ARG A 399 -20.75 8.52 -0.27
C ARG A 399 -21.25 7.26 -0.95
N LEU A 400 -21.76 6.29 -0.21
CA LEU A 400 -22.39 5.09 -0.77
C LEU A 400 -23.91 5.24 -0.79
N VAL A 401 -24.51 5.03 -1.96
CA VAL A 401 -25.96 4.92 -2.13
C VAL A 401 -26.29 3.54 -2.69
N THR A 402 -27.22 2.82 -2.08
CA THR A 402 -27.66 1.50 -2.56
C THR A 402 -29.13 1.52 -2.94
N ARG A 403 -29.48 0.80 -4.01
CA ARG A 403 -30.85 0.62 -4.50
C ARG A 403 -31.08 -0.83 -4.89
N ARG A 404 -32.31 -1.31 -4.73
CA ARG A 404 -32.75 -2.58 -5.29
C ARG A 404 -33.57 -2.30 -6.53
N LEU A 405 -33.28 -3.00 -7.61
CA LEU A 405 -33.90 -2.83 -8.91
C LEU A 405 -34.37 -4.19 -9.44
N ASP A 406 -35.27 -4.17 -10.41
CA ASP A 406 -35.66 -5.39 -11.11
C ASP A 406 -34.54 -5.85 -12.07
N ALA A 407 -34.40 -7.15 -12.31
CA ALA A 407 -33.36 -7.69 -13.20
C ALA A 407 -33.41 -7.14 -14.63
N GLY A 408 -34.59 -6.69 -15.10
CA GLY A 408 -34.75 -6.03 -16.39
C GLY A 408 -34.11 -4.64 -16.48
N GLU A 409 -33.73 -4.03 -15.35
CA GLU A 409 -33.03 -2.74 -15.29
C GLU A 409 -31.51 -2.86 -15.37
N LEU A 410 -30.97 -4.10 -15.41
CA LEU A 410 -29.54 -4.33 -15.56
C LEU A 410 -29.06 -3.77 -16.92
N PRO A 411 -28.03 -2.89 -16.96
CA PRO A 411 -27.51 -2.39 -18.21
C PRO A 411 -27.06 -3.52 -19.14
N ALA A 412 -27.33 -3.36 -20.45
CA ALA A 412 -26.95 -4.36 -21.45
C ALA A 412 -25.42 -4.61 -21.40
N PRO A 413 -24.99 -5.89 -21.38
CA PRO A 413 -23.58 -6.22 -21.28
C PRO A 413 -22.83 -5.79 -22.55
N ARG A 414 -21.60 -5.31 -22.37
CA ARG A 414 -20.68 -4.96 -23.45
C ARG A 414 -19.25 -5.40 -23.13
N PRO A 415 -18.41 -5.65 -24.13
CA PRO A 415 -17.00 -5.97 -23.89
C PRO A 415 -16.26 -4.76 -23.31
N ALA A 416 -15.25 -5.05 -22.49
CA ALA A 416 -14.30 -4.04 -22.07
C ALA A 416 -13.44 -3.59 -23.28
N PRO A 417 -13.13 -2.29 -23.42
CA PRO A 417 -12.21 -1.80 -24.43
C PRO A 417 -10.82 -2.45 -24.33
N ASP A 418 -10.15 -2.61 -25.48
CA ASP A 418 -8.78 -3.10 -25.51
C ASP A 418 -7.85 -2.22 -24.66
N GLY A 419 -6.98 -2.85 -23.86
CA GLY A 419 -6.06 -2.16 -22.95
C GLY A 419 -6.69 -1.63 -21.66
N SER A 420 -8.02 -1.74 -21.48
CA SER A 420 -8.69 -1.32 -20.24
C SER A 420 -8.64 -2.38 -19.13
N LEU A 421 -8.31 -3.63 -19.44
CA LEU A 421 -8.26 -4.74 -18.49
C LEU A 421 -6.84 -5.23 -18.27
N THR A 422 -6.47 -5.36 -16.99
CA THR A 422 -5.39 -6.20 -16.49
C THR A 422 -5.99 -7.38 -15.71
N PRO A 423 -5.19 -8.39 -15.30
CA PRO A 423 -5.72 -9.49 -14.49
C PRO A 423 -6.42 -9.04 -13.21
N TRP A 424 -5.98 -7.94 -12.59
CA TRP A 424 -6.52 -7.48 -11.31
C TRP A 424 -7.25 -6.13 -11.38
N CYS A 425 -7.39 -5.49 -12.55
CA CYS A 425 -8.01 -4.18 -12.62
C CYS A 425 -8.72 -3.87 -13.95
N LEU A 426 -9.87 -3.20 -13.84
CA LEU A 426 -10.53 -2.52 -14.96
C LEU A 426 -10.28 -1.01 -14.86
N ASP A 427 -9.72 -0.43 -15.89
CA ASP A 427 -9.46 1.01 -15.99
C ASP A 427 -10.62 1.72 -16.71
N LEU A 428 -11.50 2.31 -15.91
CA LEU A 428 -12.67 3.09 -16.33
C LEU A 428 -12.34 4.33 -17.14
N ARG A 429 -11.07 4.74 -17.19
CA ARG A 429 -10.63 5.90 -17.98
C ARG A 429 -10.64 5.63 -19.48
N TRP A 430 -10.65 4.36 -19.89
CA TRP A 430 -10.82 3.92 -21.28
C TRP A 430 -12.28 3.82 -21.70
N LEU A 431 -13.17 3.74 -20.72
CA LEU A 431 -14.61 3.67 -20.91
C LEU A 431 -15.08 5.13 -21.01
N GLY A 432 -15.15 5.66 -22.24
CA GLY A 432 -15.57 7.03 -22.52
C GLY A 432 -16.81 7.42 -21.69
N GLY A 433 -16.73 8.58 -21.04
CA GLY A 433 -17.75 9.10 -20.14
C GLY A 433 -19.01 9.56 -20.85
#